data_AF-A0AAU3V1M3-F1
#
_entry.id   AF-A0AAU3V1M3-F1
#
_cell.length_a   1.000
_cell.length_b   1.000
_cell.length_c   1.000
_cell.angle_alpha   90.00
_cell.angle_beta   90.00
_cell.angle_gamma   90.00
#
_symmetry.space_group_name_H-M   'P 1'
#
loop_
_entity.id
_entity.type
_entity.pdbx_description
1 polymer ?
#
loop_
_entity_poly.entity_id
_entity_poly.type
_entity_poly.pdbx_seq_one_letter_code
_entity_poly.pdbx_strand_id
1 'polypeptide(L)'
;MVTSPDGSVLVAAIARVAKTFDGMTAQADEAGCGRCFDEGEVELLRTSGVPLPADLVRRVAQKDPFHWGDQPAIIRRVLPQLVVLLAEGEAECDSMARGLAAAGWSRWPREQAGAVTGFLDAWWTQTLRTKSPPTSACAVFESCVTASSSVAPWLARWEAETGPAARRHLADSLDWWREELTSDDSPFWWWWGTAAEERAAWHEVKRWLTGQARAT
;
A
#
# COMPACT_ATOMS: atom_id res chain seq x y z
N MET A 1 -5.01 10.58 25.71
CA MET A 1 -5.47 9.74 24.59
C MET A 1 -4.94 8.34 24.82
N VAL A 2 -5.80 7.38 25.15
CA VAL A 2 -5.37 5.99 25.30
C VAL A 2 -5.23 5.45 23.87
N THR A 3 -3.99 5.20 23.45
CA THR A 3 -3.72 4.47 22.21
C THR A 3 -4.32 3.08 22.35
N SER A 4 -5.32 2.75 21.54
CA SER A 4 -5.84 1.39 21.44
C SER A 4 -4.68 0.42 21.15
N PRO A 5 -4.71 -0.82 21.67
CA PRO A 5 -3.65 -1.80 21.43
C PRO A 5 -3.32 -1.96 19.93
N ASP A 6 -4.30 -1.79 19.04
CA ASP A 6 -4.09 -1.84 17.59
C ASP A 6 -3.27 -0.65 17.06
N GLY A 7 -3.47 0.56 17.60
CA GLY A 7 -2.66 1.73 17.27
C GLY A 7 -1.20 1.55 17.68
N SER A 8 -0.94 0.75 18.72
CA SER A 8 0.44 0.41 19.11
C SER A 8 1.11 -0.55 18.13
N VAL A 9 0.35 -1.44 17.47
CA VAL A 9 0.89 -2.41 16.49
C VAL A 9 1.28 -1.71 15.19
N LEU A 10 0.44 -0.82 14.65
CA LEU A 10 0.79 -0.06 13.44
C LEU A 10 1.98 0.87 13.69
N VAL A 11 2.04 1.55 14.83
CA VAL A 11 3.20 2.37 15.22
C VAL A 11 4.48 1.53 15.27
N ALA A 12 4.42 0.33 15.85
CA ALA A 12 5.58 -0.58 15.88
C ALA A 12 5.98 -1.07 14.48
N ALA A 13 5.00 -1.32 13.59
CA ALA A 13 5.27 -1.73 12.22
C ALA A 13 5.92 -0.60 11.39
N ILE A 14 5.44 0.64 11.53
CA ILE A 14 6.04 1.84 10.94
C ILE A 14 7.48 2.01 11.43
N ALA A 15 7.70 1.90 12.75
CA ALA A 15 9.04 2.00 13.33
C ALA A 15 9.99 0.90 12.81
N ARG A 16 9.47 -0.31 12.59
CA ARG A 16 10.23 -1.41 11.99
C ARG A 16 10.63 -1.10 10.54
N VAL A 17 9.72 -0.57 9.73
CA VAL A 17 10.06 -0.12 8.36
C VAL A 17 11.14 0.95 8.42
N ALA A 18 10.98 1.97 9.26
CA ALA A 18 11.98 3.03 9.39
C ALA A 18 13.36 2.48 9.75
N LYS A 19 13.43 1.54 10.70
CA LYS A 19 14.70 0.89 11.09
C LYS A 19 15.29 0.04 9.97
N THR A 20 14.47 -0.76 9.28
CA THR A 20 14.95 -1.72 8.26
C THR A 20 15.46 -1.03 7.00
N PHE A 21 14.90 0.13 6.65
CA PHE A 21 15.29 0.91 5.46
C PHE A 21 16.11 2.16 5.82
N ASP A 22 16.59 2.27 7.05
CA ASP A 22 17.46 3.36 7.48
C ASP A 22 18.72 3.41 6.63
N GLY A 23 19.13 4.63 6.29
CA GLY A 23 20.32 4.89 5.49
C GLY A 23 20.25 4.51 4.00
N MET A 24 19.17 3.90 3.52
CA MET A 24 18.99 3.56 2.09
C MET A 24 18.94 4.83 1.24
N THR A 25 19.59 4.81 0.08
CA THR A 25 19.65 5.91 -0.90
C THR A 25 19.27 5.44 -2.29
N ALA A 26 18.96 6.38 -3.17
CA ALA A 26 19.09 6.15 -4.60
C ALA A 26 20.55 5.82 -4.97
N GLN A 27 20.75 5.24 -6.16
CA GLN A 27 22.10 5.03 -6.70
C GLN A 27 22.79 6.37 -6.93
N ALA A 28 24.12 6.42 -6.81
CA ALA A 28 24.89 7.66 -6.93
C ALA A 28 24.74 8.32 -8.31
N ASP A 29 24.54 7.51 -9.35
CA ASP A 29 24.30 7.93 -10.73
C ASP A 29 22.82 8.08 -11.10
N GLU A 30 21.91 7.93 -10.13
CA GLU A 30 20.49 8.20 -10.36
C GLU A 30 20.29 9.67 -10.77
N ALA A 31 19.55 9.86 -11.86
CA ALA A 31 19.27 11.17 -12.45
C ALA A 31 17.76 11.45 -12.56
N GLY A 32 16.92 10.49 -12.20
CA GLY A 32 15.50 10.49 -12.51
C GLY A 32 15.25 10.54 -14.03
N CYS A 33 14.02 10.89 -14.41
CA CYS A 33 13.66 10.99 -15.82
C CYS A 33 14.14 12.28 -16.51
N GLY A 34 14.84 13.17 -15.79
CA GLY A 34 15.32 14.47 -16.28
C GLY A 34 14.24 15.51 -16.58
N ARG A 35 12.97 15.27 -16.19
CA ARG A 35 11.84 16.20 -16.43
C ARG A 35 10.90 16.38 -15.24
N CYS A 36 10.64 15.31 -14.49
CA CYS A 36 9.65 15.31 -13.41
C CYS A 36 10.23 15.65 -12.04
N PHE A 37 11.55 15.64 -11.93
CA PHE A 37 12.28 15.93 -10.70
C PHE A 37 13.44 16.84 -11.07
N ASP A 38 13.66 17.87 -10.26
CA ASP A 38 14.82 18.73 -10.40
C ASP A 38 16.08 18.08 -9.77
N GLU A 39 17.24 18.66 -10.06
CA GLU A 39 18.52 18.13 -9.56
C GLU A 39 18.62 18.13 -8.03
N GLY A 40 17.99 19.10 -7.36
CA GLY A 40 17.96 19.16 -5.89
C GLY A 40 17.09 18.06 -5.29
N GLU A 41 15.95 17.75 -5.90
CA GLU A 41 15.10 16.64 -5.51
C GLU A 41 15.80 15.29 -5.69
N VAL A 42 16.48 15.09 -6.82
CA VAL A 42 17.28 13.88 -7.05
C VAL A 42 18.44 13.79 -6.05
N GLU A 43 19.09 14.91 -5.73
CA GLU A 43 20.15 14.94 -4.72
C GLU A 43 19.65 14.52 -3.32
N LEU A 44 18.45 14.95 -2.92
CA LEU A 44 17.83 14.50 -1.68
C LEU A 44 17.61 12.98 -1.64
N LEU A 45 17.26 12.38 -2.78
CA LEU A 45 17.08 10.93 -2.91
C LEU A 45 18.40 10.16 -2.82
N ARG A 46 19.49 10.75 -3.32
CA ARG A 46 20.87 10.20 -3.20
C ARG A 46 21.49 10.42 -1.82
N THR A 47 20.97 11.37 -1.05
CA THR A 47 21.50 11.70 0.27
C THR A 47 20.88 10.82 1.36
N SER A 48 21.74 10.16 2.14
CA SER A 48 21.36 9.33 3.29
C SER A 48 21.02 10.19 4.51
N GLY A 49 20.09 9.73 5.35
CA GLY A 49 19.79 10.36 6.65
C GLY A 49 19.06 11.71 6.60
N VAL A 50 18.79 12.26 5.41
CA VAL A 50 17.99 13.50 5.27
C VAL A 50 16.50 13.18 5.17
N PRO A 51 15.63 13.85 5.93
CA PRO A 51 14.18 13.79 5.72
C PRO A 51 13.83 14.26 4.30
N LEU A 52 12.80 13.67 3.71
CA LEU A 52 12.32 14.05 2.38
C LEU A 52 11.04 14.88 2.54
N PRO A 53 10.81 15.89 1.69
CA PRO A 53 9.50 16.53 1.63
C PRO A 53 8.40 15.49 1.34
N ALA A 54 7.28 15.56 2.05
CA ALA A 54 6.16 14.62 1.88
C ALA A 54 5.67 14.55 0.42
N ASP A 55 5.60 15.70 -0.25
CA ASP A 55 5.24 15.77 -1.67
C ASP A 55 6.23 15.02 -2.58
N LEU A 56 7.53 15.08 -2.27
CA LEU A 56 8.56 14.33 -2.99
C LEU A 56 8.37 12.82 -2.79
N VAL A 57 8.14 12.37 -1.55
CA VAL A 57 7.86 10.95 -1.23
C VAL A 57 6.66 10.44 -2.02
N ARG A 58 5.55 11.19 -2.00
CA ARG A 58 4.33 10.86 -2.74
C ARG A 58 4.59 10.77 -4.24
N ARG A 59 5.16 11.82 -4.84
CA ARG A 59 5.46 11.83 -6.28
C ARG A 59 6.37 10.68 -6.66
N VAL A 60 7.39 10.38 -5.86
CA VAL A 60 8.30 9.27 -6.14
C VAL A 60 7.56 7.94 -6.21
N ALA A 61 6.67 7.66 -5.24
CA ALA A 61 5.92 6.42 -5.17
C ALA A 61 4.86 6.28 -6.29
N GLN A 62 4.24 7.39 -6.71
CA GLN A 62 3.19 7.41 -7.73
C GLN A 62 3.71 7.42 -9.17
N LYS A 63 4.94 7.89 -9.39
CA LYS A 63 5.48 8.01 -10.76
C LYS A 63 5.61 6.65 -11.42
N ASP A 64 5.53 6.67 -12.75
CA ASP A 64 5.72 5.46 -13.51
C ASP A 64 7.13 4.87 -13.23
N PRO A 65 7.24 3.56 -12.92
CA PRO A 65 8.49 2.93 -12.53
C PRO A 65 9.66 3.14 -13.49
N PHE A 66 9.39 3.40 -14.78
CA PHE A 66 10.42 3.69 -15.77
C PHE A 66 11.02 5.10 -15.65
N HIS A 67 10.58 5.91 -14.68
CA HIS A 67 11.17 7.23 -14.39
C HIS A 67 12.51 7.13 -13.63
N TRP A 68 12.88 5.94 -13.17
CA TRP A 68 14.02 5.71 -12.29
C TRP A 68 14.98 4.71 -12.94
N GLY A 69 16.29 4.91 -12.75
CA GLY A 69 17.29 3.93 -13.17
C GLY A 69 17.24 2.67 -12.33
N ASP A 70 16.93 2.80 -11.04
CA ASP A 70 16.76 1.69 -10.09
C ASP A 70 15.51 1.91 -9.21
N GLN A 71 14.34 1.53 -9.75
CA GLN A 71 13.05 1.60 -9.04
C GLN A 71 13.12 0.92 -7.65
N PRO A 72 13.67 -0.29 -7.48
CA PRO A 72 13.86 -0.88 -6.17
C PRO A 72 14.65 -0.01 -5.18
N ALA A 73 15.77 0.60 -5.57
CA ALA A 73 16.53 1.47 -4.67
C ALA A 73 15.73 2.72 -4.29
N ILE A 74 15.07 3.35 -5.26
CA ILE A 74 14.26 4.55 -5.04
C ILE A 74 13.09 4.28 -4.08
N ILE A 75 12.36 3.18 -4.26
CA ILE A 75 11.26 2.86 -3.36
C ILE A 75 11.78 2.54 -1.96
N ARG A 76 12.90 1.83 -1.80
CA ARG A 76 13.51 1.62 -0.47
C ARG A 76 13.88 2.93 0.22
N ARG A 77 14.39 3.92 -0.52
CA ARG A 77 14.76 5.25 -0.01
C ARG A 77 13.57 6.00 0.59
N VAL A 78 12.42 5.96 -0.08
CA VAL A 78 11.24 6.72 0.35
C VAL A 78 10.35 5.96 1.33
N LEU A 79 10.51 4.64 1.42
CA LEU A 79 9.62 3.76 2.16
C LEU A 79 9.39 4.13 3.64
N PRO A 80 10.42 4.52 4.43
CA PRO A 80 10.22 4.97 5.81
C PRO A 80 9.18 6.09 5.98
N GLN A 81 9.14 7.03 5.04
CA GLN A 81 8.20 8.16 5.07
C GLN A 81 6.90 7.82 4.33
N LEU A 82 6.97 6.98 3.29
CA LEU A 82 5.79 6.54 2.55
C LEU A 82 4.78 5.82 3.44
N VAL A 83 5.25 4.91 4.31
CA VAL A 83 4.35 4.17 5.22
C VAL A 83 3.66 5.07 6.25
N VAL A 84 4.28 6.21 6.61
CA VAL A 84 3.67 7.22 7.47
C VAL A 84 2.54 7.92 6.72
N LEU A 85 2.80 8.39 5.50
CA LEU A 85 1.78 9.03 4.66
C LEU A 85 0.56 8.13 4.42
N LEU A 86 0.80 6.85 4.12
CA LEU A 86 -0.27 5.85 3.96
C LEU A 86 -1.08 5.65 5.25
N ALA A 87 -0.42 5.58 6.40
CA ALA A 87 -1.08 5.39 7.69
C ALA A 87 -1.87 6.64 8.15
N GLU A 88 -1.42 7.83 7.78
CA GLU A 88 -2.07 9.11 8.10
C GLU A 88 -3.22 9.46 7.15
N GLY A 89 -3.38 8.69 6.08
CA GLY A 89 -4.51 8.77 5.17
C GLY A 89 -4.32 9.71 4.00
N GLU A 90 -3.09 9.84 3.51
CA GLU A 90 -2.81 10.55 2.26
C GLU A 90 -3.66 9.95 1.11
N ALA A 91 -4.19 10.83 0.26
CA ALA A 91 -5.01 10.43 -0.87
C ALA A 91 -4.21 9.60 -1.90
N GLU A 92 -4.92 8.86 -2.77
CA GLU A 92 -4.31 8.04 -3.83
C GLU A 92 -3.30 7.01 -3.30
N CYS A 93 -3.65 6.38 -2.18
CA CYS A 93 -2.84 5.37 -1.51
C CYS A 93 -2.59 4.12 -2.36
N ASP A 94 -3.52 3.79 -3.25
CA ASP A 94 -3.44 2.72 -4.25
C ASP A 94 -2.42 3.03 -5.36
N SER A 95 -2.39 4.29 -5.83
CA SER A 95 -1.37 4.79 -6.76
C SER A 95 0.02 4.72 -6.14
N MET A 96 0.17 5.12 -4.88
CA MET A 96 1.42 4.97 -4.13
C MET A 96 1.81 3.50 -3.90
N ALA A 97 0.82 2.64 -3.64
CA ALA A 97 1.03 1.20 -3.46
C ALA A 97 1.53 0.50 -4.73
N ARG A 98 1.17 0.99 -5.92
CA ARG A 98 1.73 0.50 -7.19
C ARG A 98 3.25 0.61 -7.26
N GLY A 99 3.82 1.69 -6.72
CA GLY A 99 5.27 1.88 -6.65
C GLY A 99 5.99 0.73 -5.93
N LEU A 100 5.40 0.27 -4.82
CA LEU A 100 5.88 -0.90 -4.07
C LEU A 100 5.84 -2.16 -4.93
N ALA A 101 4.69 -2.47 -5.54
CA ALA A 101 4.53 -3.64 -6.38
C ALA A 101 5.54 -3.66 -7.53
N ALA A 102 5.72 -2.51 -8.20
CA ALA A 102 6.68 -2.34 -9.28
C ALA A 102 8.14 -2.52 -8.84
N ALA A 103 8.45 -2.15 -7.60
CA ALA A 103 9.77 -2.36 -7.02
C ALA A 103 10.05 -3.82 -6.62
N GLY A 104 9.07 -4.72 -6.78
CA GLY A 104 9.22 -6.15 -6.53
C GLY A 104 9.51 -6.46 -5.06
N TRP A 105 8.92 -5.71 -4.14
CA TRP A 105 9.26 -5.76 -2.71
C TRP A 105 9.17 -7.16 -2.09
N SER A 106 8.26 -8.01 -2.58
CA SER A 106 8.09 -9.38 -2.11
C SER A 106 9.30 -10.29 -2.37
N ARG A 107 10.21 -9.87 -3.27
CA ARG A 107 11.45 -10.57 -3.62
C ARG A 107 12.70 -9.97 -2.98
N TRP A 108 12.55 -8.91 -2.19
CA TRP A 108 13.66 -8.30 -1.46
C TRP A 108 14.22 -9.24 -0.38
N PRO A 109 15.39 -8.92 0.22
CA PRO A 109 15.88 -9.65 1.39
C PRO A 109 14.80 -9.85 2.46
N ARG A 110 14.80 -11.02 3.10
CA ARG A 110 13.74 -11.47 4.02
C ARG A 110 13.35 -10.43 5.06
N GLU A 111 14.31 -9.72 5.63
CA GLU A 111 14.06 -8.68 6.63
C GLU A 111 13.26 -7.50 6.05
N GLN A 112 13.64 -7.04 4.85
CA GLN A 112 12.97 -5.96 4.13
C GLN A 112 11.55 -6.36 3.73
N ALA A 113 11.39 -7.51 3.06
CA ALA A 113 10.07 -8.00 2.67
C ALA A 113 9.17 -8.21 3.91
N GLY A 114 9.71 -8.76 4.99
CA GLY A 114 8.98 -8.95 6.25
C GLY A 114 8.56 -7.64 6.93
N ALA A 115 9.34 -6.57 6.81
CA ALA A 115 8.95 -5.25 7.31
C ALA A 115 7.76 -4.68 6.52
N VAL A 116 7.77 -4.81 5.19
CA VAL A 116 6.65 -4.38 4.33
C VAL A 116 5.39 -5.20 4.61
N THR A 117 5.49 -6.54 4.65
CA THR A 117 4.36 -7.41 4.99
C THR A 117 3.78 -7.05 6.36
N GLY A 118 4.62 -6.83 7.36
CA GLY A 118 4.19 -6.46 8.71
C GLY A 118 3.45 -5.12 8.75
N PHE A 119 3.90 -4.14 7.97
CA PHE A 119 3.20 -2.86 7.83
C PHE A 119 1.83 -3.03 7.18
N LEU A 120 1.75 -3.69 6.02
CA LEU A 120 0.48 -3.87 5.30
C LEU A 120 -0.56 -4.63 6.15
N ASP A 121 -0.14 -5.68 6.87
CA ASP A 121 -1.02 -6.43 7.79
C ASP A 121 -1.50 -5.56 8.96
N ALA A 122 -0.61 -4.80 9.58
CA ALA A 122 -0.98 -3.90 10.69
C ALA A 122 -1.91 -2.78 10.24
N TRP A 123 -1.63 -2.17 9.08
CA TRP A 123 -2.43 -1.09 8.52
C TRP A 123 -3.83 -1.58 8.17
N TRP A 124 -3.93 -2.73 7.50
CA TRP A 124 -5.21 -3.33 7.16
C TRP A 124 -6.02 -3.73 8.40
N THR A 125 -5.38 -4.40 9.36
CA THR A 125 -6.02 -4.82 10.61
C THR A 125 -6.54 -3.61 11.41
N GLN A 126 -5.74 -2.56 11.55
CA GLN A 126 -6.18 -1.36 12.26
C GLN A 126 -7.35 -0.67 11.54
N THR A 127 -7.33 -0.64 10.20
CA THR A 127 -8.41 -0.09 9.38
C THR A 127 -9.72 -0.82 9.66
N LEU A 128 -9.71 -2.15 9.64
CA LEU A 128 -10.89 -2.99 9.91
C LEU A 128 -11.46 -2.81 11.33
N ARG A 129 -10.60 -2.51 12.31
CA ARG A 129 -11.00 -2.33 13.72
C ARG A 129 -11.41 -0.91 14.06
N THR A 130 -11.03 0.07 13.26
CA THR A 130 -11.32 1.49 13.50
C THR A 130 -12.65 1.86 12.85
N LYS A 131 -13.59 2.46 13.61
CA LYS A 131 -14.91 2.86 13.09
C LYS A 131 -14.83 3.87 11.94
N SER A 132 -13.89 4.81 12.06
CA SER A 132 -13.65 5.90 11.09
C SER A 132 -12.14 6.02 10.87
N PRO A 133 -11.54 5.12 10.08
CA PRO A 133 -10.11 5.16 9.76
C PRO A 133 -9.77 6.40 8.89
N PRO A 134 -8.51 6.86 8.88
CA PRO A 134 -8.08 7.98 8.04
C PRO A 134 -8.34 7.77 6.54
N THR A 135 -8.16 6.53 6.07
CA THR A 135 -8.50 6.07 4.71
C THR A 135 -9.62 5.05 4.79
N SER A 136 -10.57 5.08 3.85
CA SER A 136 -11.66 4.10 3.78
C SER A 136 -11.12 2.67 3.64
N ALA A 137 -11.87 1.70 4.17
CA ALA A 137 -11.45 0.30 4.12
C ALA A 137 -11.32 -0.24 2.68
N CYS A 138 -12.17 0.20 1.75
CA CYS A 138 -12.05 -0.17 0.34
C CYS A 138 -10.71 0.31 -0.27
N ALA A 139 -10.34 1.57 -0.06
CA ALA A 139 -9.09 2.12 -0.58
C ALA A 139 -7.85 1.47 0.07
N VAL A 140 -7.87 1.19 1.38
CA VAL A 140 -6.78 0.45 2.04
C VAL A 140 -6.69 -0.98 1.51
N PHE A 141 -7.83 -1.66 1.30
CA PHE A 141 -7.88 -3.00 0.72
C PHE A 141 -7.30 -3.00 -0.69
N GLU A 142 -7.75 -2.10 -1.58
CA GLU A 142 -7.23 -1.92 -2.94
C GLU A 142 -5.72 -1.64 -2.93
N SER A 143 -5.24 -0.84 -1.98
CA SER A 143 -3.81 -0.56 -1.80
C SER A 143 -3.01 -1.79 -1.40
N CYS A 144 -3.50 -2.56 -0.42
CA CYS A 144 -2.83 -3.79 0.03
C CYS A 144 -2.80 -4.84 -1.09
N VAL A 145 -3.90 -4.97 -1.81
CA VAL A 145 -4.01 -5.85 -2.99
C VAL A 145 -3.03 -5.42 -4.08
N THR A 146 -3.03 -4.13 -4.43
CA THR A 146 -2.14 -3.57 -5.45
C THR A 146 -0.68 -3.76 -5.07
N ALA A 147 -0.29 -3.40 -3.85
CA ALA A 147 1.09 -3.54 -3.37
C ALA A 147 1.55 -5.00 -3.44
N SER A 148 0.71 -5.94 -3.03
CA SER A 148 1.09 -7.36 -2.91
C SER A 148 0.84 -8.20 -4.16
N SER A 149 0.11 -7.66 -5.14
CA SER A 149 -0.44 -8.40 -6.29
C SER A 149 -1.22 -9.65 -5.86
N SER A 150 -1.93 -9.59 -4.73
CA SER A 150 -2.65 -10.73 -4.14
C SER A 150 -3.84 -10.26 -3.30
N VAL A 151 -4.95 -11.01 -3.35
CA VAL A 151 -6.17 -10.71 -2.56
C VAL A 151 -6.34 -11.61 -1.35
N ALA A 152 -5.93 -12.87 -1.45
CA ALA A 152 -6.16 -13.92 -0.45
C ALA A 152 -5.81 -13.52 1.00
N PRO A 153 -4.62 -12.98 1.32
CA PRO A 153 -4.28 -12.65 2.71
C PRO A 153 -5.18 -11.55 3.29
N TRP A 154 -5.60 -10.59 2.47
CA TRP A 154 -6.40 -9.44 2.91
C TRP A 154 -7.86 -9.83 3.11
N LEU A 155 -8.40 -10.69 2.24
CA LEU A 155 -9.73 -11.27 2.40
C LEU A 155 -9.81 -12.19 3.63
N ALA A 156 -8.80 -13.05 3.84
CA ALA A 156 -8.72 -13.89 5.04
C ALA A 156 -8.67 -13.07 6.33
N ARG A 157 -7.94 -11.94 6.33
CA ARG A 157 -7.95 -11.00 7.45
C ARG A 157 -9.33 -10.35 7.63
N TRP A 158 -9.99 -9.91 6.55
CA TRP A 158 -11.33 -9.33 6.63
C TRP A 158 -12.35 -10.32 7.22
N GLU A 159 -12.30 -11.57 6.76
CA GLU A 159 -13.17 -12.64 7.24
C GLU A 159 -12.96 -12.96 8.73
N ALA A 160 -11.72 -12.87 9.22
CA ALA A 160 -11.41 -13.07 10.64
C ALA A 160 -11.91 -11.92 11.54
N GLU A 161 -12.04 -10.69 11.03
CA GLU A 161 -12.47 -9.52 11.80
C GLU A 161 -14.01 -9.45 11.85
N THR A 162 -14.61 -10.04 12.89
CA THR A 162 -16.09 -10.14 13.04
C THR A 162 -16.73 -8.95 13.76
N GLY A 163 -15.93 -7.94 14.11
CA GLY A 163 -16.34 -6.74 14.84
C GLY A 163 -17.35 -5.87 14.06
N PRO A 164 -18.12 -5.00 14.74
CA PRO A 164 -19.09 -4.11 14.08
C PRO A 164 -18.45 -3.16 13.07
N ALA A 165 -17.22 -2.70 13.31
CA ALA A 165 -16.48 -1.84 12.38
C ALA A 165 -16.21 -2.56 11.05
N ALA A 166 -15.63 -3.77 11.09
CA ALA A 166 -15.33 -4.57 9.91
C ALA A 166 -16.58 -4.93 9.08
N ARG A 167 -17.71 -5.22 9.74
CA ARG A 167 -19.01 -5.44 9.05
C ARG A 167 -19.53 -4.18 8.36
N ARG A 168 -19.42 -3.02 9.01
CA ARG A 168 -19.77 -1.74 8.40
C ARG A 168 -18.88 -1.45 7.20
N HIS A 169 -17.58 -1.65 7.34
CA HIS A 169 -16.61 -1.47 6.26
C HIS A 169 -16.92 -2.36 5.06
N LEU A 170 -17.37 -3.60 5.28
CA LEU A 170 -17.81 -4.48 4.19
C LEU A 170 -19.02 -3.91 3.45
N ALA A 171 -20.04 -3.43 4.18
CA ALA A 171 -21.21 -2.81 3.57
C ALA A 171 -20.85 -1.52 2.79
N ASP A 172 -20.00 -0.67 3.37
CA ASP A 172 -19.52 0.55 2.72
C ASP A 172 -18.71 0.21 1.45
N SER A 173 -17.94 -0.89 1.46
CA SER A 173 -17.14 -1.33 0.30
C SER A 173 -17.99 -1.94 -0.82
N LEU A 174 -19.11 -2.59 -0.48
CA LEU A 174 -20.08 -3.07 -1.47
C LEU A 174 -20.74 -1.92 -2.23
N ASP A 175 -21.04 -0.80 -1.56
CA ASP A 175 -21.57 0.40 -2.22
C ASP A 175 -20.49 1.09 -3.07
N TRP A 176 -19.25 1.13 -2.57
CA TRP A 176 -18.10 1.66 -3.29
C TRP A 176 -17.82 0.91 -4.62
N TRP A 177 -17.83 -0.42 -4.60
CA TRP A 177 -17.60 -1.25 -5.81
C TRP A 177 -18.86 -1.53 -6.62
N ARG A 178 -19.95 -0.79 -6.42
CA ARG A 178 -21.26 -1.14 -7.00
C ARG A 178 -21.20 -1.28 -8.53
N GLU A 179 -20.43 -0.44 -9.21
CA GLU A 179 -20.29 -0.48 -10.67
C GLU A 179 -19.46 -1.70 -11.10
N GLU A 180 -18.28 -1.89 -10.51
CA GLU A 180 -17.34 -2.99 -10.79
C GLU A 180 -17.92 -4.37 -10.45
N LEU A 181 -18.83 -4.43 -9.48
CA LEU A 181 -19.54 -5.66 -9.13
C LEU A 181 -20.51 -6.09 -10.23
N THR A 182 -21.04 -5.13 -11.01
CA THR A 182 -21.98 -5.38 -12.11
C THR A 182 -21.34 -5.43 -13.49
N SER A 183 -20.11 -4.91 -13.64
CA SER A 183 -19.32 -5.00 -14.87
C SER A 183 -18.22 -6.06 -14.80
N ASP A 184 -17.45 -6.20 -15.88
CA ASP A 184 -16.20 -6.98 -15.90
C ASP A 184 -14.98 -6.12 -15.49
N ASP A 185 -15.19 -4.85 -15.12
CA ASP A 185 -14.13 -3.95 -14.67
C ASP A 185 -13.71 -4.30 -13.25
N SER A 186 -12.48 -3.96 -12.92
CA SER A 186 -11.85 -4.19 -11.63
C SER A 186 -11.57 -2.84 -10.94
N PRO A 187 -11.72 -2.75 -9.61
CA PRO A 187 -11.40 -1.52 -8.89
C PRO A 187 -9.88 -1.31 -8.73
N PHE A 188 -9.05 -2.24 -9.17
CA PHE A 188 -7.59 -2.17 -9.01
C PHE A 188 -6.92 -1.35 -10.12
N TRP A 189 -7.33 -0.08 -10.27
CA TRP A 189 -6.90 0.83 -11.34
C TRP A 189 -5.37 0.99 -11.48
N TRP A 190 -4.63 0.80 -10.39
CA TRP A 190 -3.17 0.91 -10.34
C TRP A 190 -2.45 -0.44 -10.30
N TRP A 191 -3.09 -1.51 -10.75
CA TRP A 191 -2.48 -2.84 -10.79
C TRP A 191 -1.13 -2.84 -11.52
N TRP A 192 -0.12 -3.43 -10.88
CA TRP A 192 1.18 -3.70 -11.51
C TRP A 192 1.27 -5.15 -11.93
N GLY A 193 1.11 -5.40 -13.23
CA GLY A 193 1.09 -6.73 -13.82
C GLY A 193 0.27 -6.77 -15.09
N THR A 194 -0.19 -7.96 -15.47
CA THR A 194 -1.07 -8.13 -16.63
C THR A 194 -2.52 -7.89 -16.27
N ALA A 195 -3.31 -7.43 -17.24
CA ALA A 195 -4.77 -7.28 -17.07
C ALA A 195 -5.47 -8.63 -16.77
N ALA A 196 -4.86 -9.76 -17.12
CA ALA A 196 -5.39 -11.08 -16.79
C ALA A 196 -5.24 -11.40 -15.29
N GLU A 197 -4.10 -11.05 -14.68
CA GLU A 197 -3.87 -11.20 -13.24
C GLU A 197 -4.78 -10.28 -12.43
N GLU A 198 -4.95 -9.03 -12.89
CA GLU A 198 -5.89 -8.08 -12.29
C GLU A 198 -7.32 -8.63 -12.27
N ARG A 199 -7.83 -9.08 -13.43
CA ARG A 199 -9.17 -9.69 -13.52
C ARG A 199 -9.29 -10.93 -12.65
N ALA A 200 -8.25 -11.76 -12.57
CA ALA A 200 -8.25 -12.94 -11.71
C ALA A 200 -8.37 -12.57 -10.23
N ALA A 201 -7.64 -11.53 -9.79
CA ALA A 201 -7.75 -10.99 -8.43
C ALA A 201 -9.17 -10.49 -8.13
N TRP A 202 -9.79 -9.75 -9.04
CA TRP A 202 -11.16 -9.26 -8.85
C TRP A 202 -12.20 -10.39 -8.85
N HIS A 203 -12.05 -11.39 -9.71
CA HIS A 203 -12.91 -12.58 -9.68
C HIS A 203 -12.82 -13.34 -8.35
N GLU A 204 -11.66 -13.37 -7.70
CA GLU A 204 -11.52 -13.96 -6.36
C GLU A 204 -12.27 -13.16 -5.30
N VAL A 205 -12.25 -11.82 -5.35
CA VAL A 205 -13.08 -10.98 -4.47
C VAL A 205 -14.56 -11.24 -4.70
N LYS A 206 -15.04 -11.26 -5.95
CA LYS A 206 -16.46 -11.56 -6.26
C LYS A 206 -16.88 -12.94 -5.73
N ARG A 207 -16.01 -13.95 -5.85
CA ARG A 207 -16.26 -15.29 -5.30
C ARG A 207 -16.37 -15.27 -3.78
N TRP A 208 -15.46 -14.57 -3.11
CA TRP A 208 -15.50 -14.40 -1.65
C TRP A 208 -16.77 -13.70 -1.19
N LEU A 209 -17.15 -12.58 -1.82
CA LEU A 209 -18.39 -11.85 -1.52
C LEU A 209 -19.65 -12.72 -1.68
N THR A 210 -19.69 -13.53 -2.74
CA THR A 210 -20.79 -14.49 -2.95
C THR A 210 -20.86 -15.54 -1.84
N GLY A 211 -19.71 -15.96 -1.30
CA GLY A 211 -19.63 -16.85 -0.14
C GLY A 211 -20.16 -16.21 1.14
N GLN A 212 -19.81 -14.94 1.39
CA GLN A 212 -20.28 -14.19 2.56
C GLN A 212 -21.82 -14.03 2.56
N ALA A 213 -22.42 -13.71 1.40
CA ALA A 213 -23.87 -13.57 1.26
C ALA A 213 -24.67 -14.86 1.54
N ARG A 214 -24.02 -16.03 1.47
CA ARG A 214 -24.65 -17.34 1.79
C ARG A 214 -24.51 -17.71 3.27
N ALA A 215 -23.61 -17.05 4.00
CA ALA A 215 -23.36 -17.31 5.41
C ALA A 215 -24.18 -16.42 6.37
N THR A 216 -24.75 -15.33 5.84
CA THR A 216 -25.70 -14.42 6.51
C THR A 216 -27.15 -14.85 6.29
#